data_AF-A0A383VQL0-F1
#
_entry.id   AF-A0A383VQL0-F1
#
_cell.length_a   1.000
_cell.length_b   1.000
_cell.length_c   1.000
_cell.angle_alpha   90.00
_cell.angle_beta   90.00
_cell.angle_gamma   90.00
#
_symmetry.space_group_name_H-M   'P 1'
#
loop_
_entity.id
_entity.type
_entity.pdbx_description
1 polymer ?
#
loop_
_entity_poly.entity_id
_entity_poly.type
_entity_poly.pdbx_seq_one_letter_code
_entity_poly.pdbx_strand_id
1 'polypeptide(L)'
;MPSCPRVLKALEDCQRKAKNDADWICAGLTAAAGWCIFASLCPAEVRAIEDCIGIGASYGKAPVIPQRCQDRAALLEACLESHQDIAKEKTGRCKGAQPIPKPQPAAVPAAAAAAQDS
;
A
#
# COMPACT_ATOMS: atom_id res chain seq x y z
N MET A 1 -16.87 -0.48 -7.36
CA MET A 1 -15.78 -1.27 -6.75
C MET A 1 -15.92 -1.21 -5.23
N PRO A 2 -15.92 -2.33 -4.49
CA PRO A 2 -15.61 -2.27 -3.07
C PRO A 2 -14.19 -1.70 -2.93
N SER A 3 -14.03 -0.63 -2.16
CA SER A 3 -12.71 -0.06 -1.90
C SER A 3 -11.91 -1.04 -1.03
N CYS A 4 -10.58 -1.12 -1.18
CA CYS A 4 -9.74 -2.00 -0.36
C CYS A 4 -10.04 -1.93 1.15
N PRO A 5 -10.32 -0.75 1.74
CA PRO A 5 -10.73 -0.66 3.14
C PRO A 5 -11.99 -1.48 3.50
N ARG A 6 -12.96 -1.62 2.58
CA ARG A 6 -14.15 -2.44 2.82
C ARG A 6 -13.82 -3.94 2.82
N VAL A 7 -12.95 -4.38 1.92
CA VAL A 7 -12.51 -5.78 1.84
C VAL A 7 -11.71 -6.14 3.09
N LEU A 8 -10.81 -5.26 3.52
CA LEU A 8 -10.04 -5.42 4.76
C LEU A 8 -10.93 -5.47 6.00
N LYS A 9 -11.93 -4.59 6.08
CA LYS A 9 -12.90 -4.61 7.18
C LYS A 9 -13.73 -5.90 7.19
N ALA A 10 -14.16 -6.38 6.03
CA ALA A 10 -14.88 -7.65 5.92
C ALA A 10 -14.02 -8.84 6.34
N LEU A 11 -12.72 -8.82 6.02
CA LEU A 11 -11.75 -9.81 6.48
C LEU A 11 -11.59 -9.77 8.01
N GLU A 12 -11.41 -8.59 8.59
CA GLU A 12 -11.29 -8.41 10.04
C GLU A 12 -12.55 -8.93 10.77
N ASP A 13 -13.74 -8.61 10.26
CA ASP A 13 -15.00 -9.09 10.81
C ASP A 13 -15.16 -10.61 10.69
N CYS A 14 -14.68 -11.18 9.58
CA CYS A 14 -14.67 -12.63 9.38
C CYS A 14 -13.73 -13.32 10.38
N GLN A 15 -12.50 -12.83 10.52
CA GLN A 15 -11.50 -13.38 11.45
C GLN A 15 -11.98 -13.29 12.91
N ARG A 16 -12.62 -12.17 13.29
CA ARG A 16 -13.21 -11.99 14.62
C ARG A 16 -14.28 -13.04 14.95
N LYS A 17 -15.06 -13.45 13.95
CA LYS A 17 -16.15 -14.43 14.10
C LYS A 17 -15.65 -15.88 14.01
N ALA A 18 -14.66 -16.14 13.17
CA ALA A 18 -14.18 -17.48 12.85
C ALA A 18 -13.17 -18.05 13.87
N LYS A 19 -12.62 -17.24 14.78
CA LYS A 19 -11.72 -17.60 15.90
C LYS A 19 -10.64 -18.65 15.59
N ASN A 20 -10.99 -19.94 15.60
CA ASN A 20 -10.06 -21.06 15.41
C ASN A 20 -9.92 -21.52 13.95
N ASP A 21 -10.93 -21.24 13.11
CA ASP A 21 -11.00 -21.71 11.70
C ASP A 21 -10.92 -20.55 10.70
N ALA A 22 -10.39 -19.41 11.14
CA ALA A 22 -10.35 -18.18 10.36
C ALA A 22 -9.60 -18.35 9.02
N ASP A 23 -8.55 -19.16 8.98
CA ASP A 23 -7.75 -19.36 7.77
C ASP A 23 -8.54 -20.04 6.66
N TRP A 24 -9.37 -21.04 7.00
CA TRP A 24 -10.23 -21.73 6.05
C TRP A 24 -11.49 -20.92 5.72
N ILE A 25 -12.18 -20.43 6.75
CA ILE A 25 -13.47 -19.74 6.60
C ILE A 25 -13.30 -18.41 5.85
N CYS A 26 -12.20 -17.70 6.09
CA CYS A 26 -11.96 -16.39 5.52
C CYS A 26 -11.01 -16.42 4.30
N ALA A 27 -10.58 -17.60 3.83
CA ALA A 27 -9.60 -17.75 2.75
C ALA A 27 -9.88 -16.86 1.51
N GLY A 28 -11.14 -16.83 1.06
CA GLY A 28 -11.55 -16.00 -0.07
C GLY A 28 -11.42 -14.50 0.20
N LEU A 29 -11.73 -14.04 1.42
CA LEU A 29 -11.55 -12.65 1.84
C LEU A 29 -10.07 -12.30 2.03
N THR A 30 -9.26 -13.24 2.53
CA THR A 30 -7.80 -13.09 2.65
C THR A 30 -7.18 -12.89 1.27
N ALA A 31 -7.57 -13.74 0.32
CA ALA A 31 -7.08 -13.64 -1.06
C ALA A 31 -7.53 -12.32 -1.72
N ALA A 32 -8.79 -11.93 -1.54
CA ALA A 32 -9.32 -10.65 -2.01
C ALA A 32 -8.57 -9.44 -1.41
N ALA A 33 -8.29 -9.47 -0.11
CA ALA A 33 -7.56 -8.43 0.59
C ALA A 33 -6.12 -8.31 0.06
N GLY A 34 -5.42 -9.45 -0.09
CA GLY A 34 -4.08 -9.49 -0.67
C GLY A 34 -4.04 -8.88 -2.08
N TRP A 35 -4.95 -9.31 -2.96
CA TRP A 35 -5.05 -8.78 -4.32
C TRP A 35 -5.31 -7.27 -4.34
N CYS A 36 -6.16 -6.77 -3.44
CA CYS A 36 -6.45 -5.34 -3.35
C CYS A 36 -5.22 -4.53 -2.92
N ILE A 37 -4.43 -5.06 -1.97
CA ILE A 37 -3.18 -4.42 -1.54
C ILE A 37 -2.18 -4.42 -2.69
N PHE A 38 -2.01 -5.53 -3.40
CA PHE A 38 -1.11 -5.61 -4.56
C PHE A 38 -1.51 -4.61 -5.63
N ALA A 39 -2.80 -4.49 -5.93
CA ALA A 39 -3.30 -3.52 -6.91
C ALA A 39 -3.05 -2.07 -6.50
N SER A 40 -2.93 -1.79 -5.19
CA SER A 40 -2.62 -0.46 -4.67
C SER A 40 -1.13 -0.13 -4.69
N LEU A 41 -0.25 -1.12 -4.52
CA LEU A 41 1.20 -0.94 -4.48
C LEU A 41 1.83 -1.05 -5.88
N CYS A 42 1.45 -2.10 -6.61
CA CYS A 42 2.00 -2.49 -7.90
C CYS A 42 0.88 -2.57 -8.96
N PRO A 43 0.21 -1.44 -9.29
CA PRO A 43 -0.96 -1.44 -10.16
C PRO A 43 -0.64 -1.90 -11.59
N ALA A 44 0.57 -1.64 -12.08
CA ALA A 44 0.98 -2.01 -13.44
C ALA A 44 1.17 -3.53 -13.58
N GLU A 45 1.84 -4.13 -12.60
CA GLU A 45 2.15 -5.56 -12.54
C GLU A 45 0.87 -6.37 -12.35
N VAL A 46 -0.02 -5.91 -11.45
CA VAL A 46 -1.34 -6.53 -11.26
C VAL A 46 -2.15 -6.49 -12.54
N ARG A 47 -2.19 -5.34 -13.24
CA ARG A 47 -2.89 -5.22 -14.51
C ARG A 47 -2.32 -6.13 -15.58
N ALA A 48 -1.00 -6.26 -15.67
CA ALA A 48 -0.34 -7.16 -16.61
C ALA A 48 -0.70 -8.64 -16.36
N ILE A 49 -0.89 -9.02 -15.10
CA ILE A 49 -1.39 -10.35 -14.74
C ILE A 49 -2.86 -10.49 -15.15
N GLU A 50 -3.73 -9.53 -14.79
CA GLU A 50 -5.16 -9.55 -15.16
C GLU A 50 -5.36 -9.68 -16.68
N ASP A 51 -4.59 -8.91 -17.45
CA ASP A 51 -4.58 -8.95 -18.92
C ASP A 51 -4.09 -10.32 -19.44
N CYS A 52 -3.07 -10.92 -18.83
CA CYS A 52 -2.55 -12.24 -19.22
C CYS A 52 -3.53 -13.40 -18.92
N ILE A 53 -4.26 -13.32 -17.80
CA ILE A 53 -5.28 -14.30 -17.45
C ILE A 53 -6.51 -14.13 -18.36
N GLY A 54 -6.70 -12.93 -18.92
CA GLY A 54 -7.84 -12.60 -19.76
C GLY A 54 -9.10 -12.32 -18.95
N ILE A 55 -8.93 -11.99 -17.67
CA ILE A 55 -10.02 -11.58 -16.80
C ILE A 55 -9.92 -10.07 -16.68
N GLY A 56 -10.74 -9.35 -17.44
CA GLY A 56 -10.84 -7.90 -17.31
C GLY A 56 -11.17 -7.55 -15.86
N ALA A 57 -10.26 -6.84 -15.18
CA ALA A 57 -10.37 -6.35 -13.80
C ALA A 57 -11.21 -7.27 -12.89
N SER A 58 -10.78 -8.52 -12.69
CA SER A 58 -11.51 -9.46 -11.84
C SER A 58 -11.66 -8.93 -10.42
N TYR A 59 -12.85 -8.38 -10.17
CA TYR A 59 -13.18 -7.66 -8.96
C TYR A 59 -13.08 -8.54 -7.71
N GLY A 60 -12.12 -8.21 -6.83
CA GLY A 60 -12.16 -8.60 -5.42
C GLY A 60 -12.01 -10.09 -5.13
N LYS A 61 -11.38 -10.86 -6.01
CA LYS A 61 -10.94 -12.24 -5.74
C LYS A 61 -9.51 -12.38 -6.26
N ALA A 62 -8.61 -13.00 -5.49
CA ALA A 62 -7.30 -13.33 -6.05
C ALA A 62 -7.50 -14.32 -7.20
N PRO A 63 -7.02 -14.01 -8.42
CA PRO A 63 -7.13 -14.92 -9.53
C PRO A 63 -6.14 -16.08 -9.37
N VAL A 64 -6.49 -17.25 -9.90
CA VAL A 64 -5.52 -18.35 -10.06
C VAL A 64 -4.65 -18.00 -11.26
N ILE A 65 -3.35 -17.78 -11.02
CA ILE A 65 -2.41 -17.41 -12.07
C ILE A 65 -1.99 -18.69 -12.83
N PRO A 66 -2.33 -18.83 -14.14
CA PRO A 66 -1.93 -19.97 -14.93
C PRO A 66 -0.42 -19.94 -15.22
N GLN A 67 0.17 -21.10 -15.48
CA GLN A 67 1.62 -21.23 -15.74
C GLN A 67 2.15 -20.28 -16.82
N ARG A 68 1.36 -20.03 -17.87
CA ARG A 68 1.71 -19.08 -18.95
C ARG A 68 1.89 -17.62 -18.49
N CYS A 69 1.40 -17.26 -17.32
CA CYS A 69 1.45 -15.90 -16.76
C CYS A 69 2.45 -15.78 -15.60
N GLN A 70 3.24 -16.82 -15.32
CA GLN A 70 4.18 -16.83 -14.19
C GLN A 70 5.27 -15.76 -14.32
N ASP A 71 5.71 -15.44 -15.54
CA ASP A 71 6.65 -14.33 -15.76
C ASP A 71 6.08 -12.99 -15.27
N ARG A 72 4.76 -12.80 -15.38
CA ARG A 72 4.08 -11.60 -14.86
C ARG A 72 3.94 -11.63 -13.34
N ALA A 73 3.75 -12.83 -12.76
CA ALA A 73 3.76 -13.01 -11.31
C ALA A 73 5.14 -12.69 -10.72
N ALA A 74 6.23 -13.13 -11.36
CA ALA A 74 7.59 -12.82 -10.93
C ALA A 74 7.89 -11.30 -10.92
N LEU A 75 7.34 -10.55 -11.89
CA LEU A 75 7.46 -9.09 -11.90
C LEU A 75 6.67 -8.43 -10.75
N LEU A 76 5.49 -8.96 -10.43
CA LEU A 76 4.72 -8.51 -9.27
C LEU A 76 5.51 -8.78 -7.97
N GLU A 77 6.09 -9.96 -7.83
CA GLU A 77 6.94 -10.31 -6.68
C GLU A 77 8.11 -9.35 -6.52
N ALA A 78 8.86 -9.08 -7.61
CA ALA A 78 9.95 -8.12 -7.59
C ALA A 78 9.51 -6.70 -7.18
N CYS A 79 8.34 -6.25 -7.63
CA CYS A 79 7.76 -4.97 -7.21
C CYS A 79 7.44 -4.98 -5.70
N LEU A 80 6.81 -6.04 -5.20
CA LEU A 80 6.48 -6.18 -3.78
C LEU A 80 7.72 -6.23 -2.89
N GLU A 81 8.77 -6.94 -3.30
CA GLU A 81 10.06 -7.00 -2.61
C GLU A 81 10.68 -5.60 -2.51
N SER A 82 10.69 -4.83 -3.60
CA SER A 82 11.19 -3.46 -3.61
C SER A 82 10.44 -2.57 -2.61
N HIS A 83 9.11 -2.65 -2.59
CA HIS A 83 8.29 -1.92 -1.62
C HIS A 83 8.56 -2.37 -0.18
N GLN A 84 8.78 -3.66 0.04
CA GLN A 84 9.10 -4.21 1.35
C GLN A 84 10.45 -3.67 1.86
N ASP A 85 11.46 -3.60 1.01
CA ASP A 85 12.78 -3.10 1.37
C ASP A 85 12.77 -1.60 1.66
N ILE A 86 12.05 -0.81 0.85
CA ILE A 86 11.82 0.61 1.12
C ILE A 86 11.09 0.79 2.47
N ALA A 87 10.11 -0.07 2.78
CA ALA A 87 9.39 -0.02 4.05
C ALA A 87 10.30 -0.40 5.24
N LYS A 88 11.14 -1.43 5.11
CA LYS A 88 12.14 -1.81 6.12
C LYS A 88 13.13 -0.68 6.36
N GLU A 89 13.60 -0.03 5.30
CA GLU A 89 14.52 1.10 5.42
C GLU A 89 13.86 2.29 6.13
N LYS A 90 12.64 2.66 5.73
CA LYS A 90 11.87 3.75 6.36
C LYS A 90 11.56 3.45 7.83
N THR A 91 11.13 2.23 8.15
CA THR A 91 10.87 1.83 9.55
C THR A 91 12.15 1.76 10.39
N GLY A 92 13.28 1.38 9.79
CA GLY A 92 14.60 1.48 10.39
C GLY A 92 14.99 2.93 10.71
N ARG A 93 14.71 3.88 9.81
CA ARG A 93 14.92 5.31 10.04
C ARG A 93 14.02 5.88 11.16
N CYS A 94 12.84 5.31 11.39
CA CYS A 94 11.95 5.70 12.49
C CYS A 94 12.35 5.11 13.86
N LYS A 95 13.22 4.10 13.93
CA LYS A 95 13.76 3.58 15.21
C LYS A 95 14.73 4.55 15.89
N GLY A 96 15.24 5.54 15.18
CA GLY A 96 15.82 6.73 15.77
C GLY A 96 14.77 7.81 15.80
N ALA A 97 14.30 8.19 16.99
CA ALA A 97 13.48 9.38 17.16
C ALA A 97 14.29 10.59 16.65
N GLN A 98 14.11 10.97 15.39
CA GLN A 98 14.51 12.29 14.95
C GLN A 98 13.49 13.25 15.57
N PRO A 99 13.90 14.13 16.51
CA PRO A 99 12.98 15.08 17.09
C PRO A 99 12.37 15.90 15.96
N ILE A 100 11.05 15.94 15.91
CA ILE A 100 10.30 16.85 15.05
C ILE A 100 10.90 18.24 15.29
N PRO A 101 11.50 18.89 14.28
CA PRO A 101 11.90 20.28 14.43
C PRO A 101 10.62 21.04 14.78
N LYS A 102 10.55 21.59 16.01
CA LYS A 102 9.46 22.49 16.39
C LYS A 102 9.32 23.52 15.27
N PRO A 103 8.08 23.83 14.82
CA PRO A 103 7.89 24.88 13.83
C PRO A 103 8.60 26.13 14.34
N GLN A 104 9.68 26.53 13.68
CA GLN A 104 10.31 27.80 13.97
C GLN A 104 9.25 28.84 13.60
N PRO A 105 8.80 29.68 14.56
CA PRO A 105 7.92 30.79 14.21
C PRO A 105 8.69 31.62 13.19
N ALA A 106 8.06 31.85 12.03
CA ALA A 106 8.60 32.67 10.97
C ALA A 106 9.13 33.97 11.59
N ALA A 107 10.46 34.15 11.54
CA ALA A 107 11.09 35.39 11.92
C ALA A 107 10.54 36.48 11.00
N VAL A 108 9.67 37.31 11.56
CA VAL A 108 9.24 38.55 10.94
C VAL A 108 10.51 39.39 10.76
N PRO A 109 10.89 39.82 9.55
CA PRO A 109 11.99 40.75 9.40
C PRO A 109 11.51 42.10 9.95
N ALA A 110 11.97 42.43 11.15
CA ALA A 110 11.89 43.76 11.70
C ALA A 110 13.17 44.55 11.34
N ALA A 111 12.93 45.75 10.83
CA ALA A 111 13.81 46.91 10.77
C ALA A 111 14.78 47.04 9.59
N ALA A 112 14.46 48.03 8.73
CA ALA A 112 15.37 49.14 8.50
C ALA A 112 14.55 50.42 8.25
N ALA A 113 14.42 51.24 9.30
CA ALA A 113 14.14 52.65 9.16
C ALA A 113 15.48 53.38 9.00
N ALA A 114 15.63 54.21 7.97
CA ALA A 114 16.50 55.40 8.01
C ALA A 114 16.13 56.37 6.88
N ALA A 115 15.95 57.63 7.28
CA ALA A 115 15.66 58.80 6.48
C ALA A 115 16.73 59.13 5.41
N GLN A 116 16.34 59.87 4.37
CA GLN A 116 17.11 60.99 3.82
C GLN A 116 16.25 61.89 2.89
N ASP A 117 16.00 63.11 3.38
CA ASP A 117 16.01 64.43 2.72
C ASP A 117 16.10 64.52 1.18
N SER A 118 15.13 65.21 0.55
CA SER A 118 15.30 66.21 -0.54
C SER A 118 13.97 66.89 -0.86
#